data_AF-A0AA38NLH6-F1
#
_entry.id   AF-A0AA38NLH6-F1
#
_cell.length_a   1.000
_cell.length_b   1.000
_cell.length_c   1.000
_cell.angle_alpha   90.00
_cell.angle_beta   90.00
_cell.angle_gamma   90.00
#
_symmetry.space_group_name_H-M   'P 1'
#
loop_
_entity.id
_entity.type
_entity.pdbx_description
1 polymer ?
#
loop_
_entity_poly.entity_id
_entity_poly.type
_entity_poly.pdbx_seq_one_letter_code
_entity_poly.pdbx_strand_id
1 'polypeptide(L)'
;MANPNLPSGRNESLQNCLKQLTPITNVINSGIHKSGVNVEERKRKRRDSADESFIGNNRRGGEFMKTARVERVKTTRSRHGGKQPCLRPASSARKEYLNYDEGQYVTFDDLEGPRTVLVGESLFNSEGGTFVAVAECTCLSCEPTWCSWAGKDVVVKCHNTMDHTRIPGEYLIDFVREYAEDSSGEEWALAHLPLVLEKLGNRDFRGRLMRITIYERLYPISDLVDPREIAQVFYDILQIHQWLFDHPGILHRDINLDNIMFRRIDGDVYGVLNDFDLACRVNPSWNLEDGPSPNGCTGTKPFMAHDLLSTDQKRHMPRHDMESLFYAMLILICCYQRPGLMVPEPMPFLNWFNGTEREVHDAKLDFILRPINLPVQPHFCGFRAWIRELYSWLHRGHAEGRQHDDLCECRDGVDTNVDQDTEDSDNSSDTEDVDDMEEENVPFNWYTLNGEFSYERMKFLMSFFQARELETRS
;
A
#
# COMPACT_ATOMS: atom_id res chain seq x y z
N MET A 1 42.01 -11.49 -28.30
CA MET A 1 42.28 -12.13 -27.00
C MET A 1 41.43 -11.43 -25.96
N ALA A 2 40.31 -12.01 -25.56
CA ALA A 2 39.39 -11.43 -24.58
C ALA A 2 39.71 -11.99 -23.18
N ASN A 3 39.79 -11.10 -22.20
CA ASN A 3 40.13 -11.37 -20.81
C ASN A 3 38.93 -11.98 -20.06
N PRO A 4 39.03 -13.17 -19.43
CA PRO A 4 37.87 -13.92 -18.92
C PRO A 4 37.52 -13.70 -17.43
N ASN A 5 37.96 -12.60 -16.80
CA ASN A 5 37.70 -12.36 -15.37
C ASN A 5 36.88 -11.09 -15.10
N LEU A 6 35.55 -11.22 -15.16
CA LEU A 6 34.60 -10.31 -14.52
C LEU A 6 33.72 -11.13 -13.56
N PRO A 7 33.56 -10.72 -12.29
CA PRO A 7 32.94 -11.55 -11.27
C PRO A 7 31.43 -11.66 -11.50
N SER A 8 30.93 -12.88 -11.33
CA SER A 8 29.54 -13.34 -11.45
C SER A 8 28.55 -12.75 -10.44
N GLY A 9 28.86 -11.61 -9.81
CA GLY A 9 28.08 -11.00 -8.73
C GLY A 9 26.89 -10.14 -9.16
N ARG A 10 26.69 -9.88 -10.46
CA ARG A 10 25.53 -9.10 -10.94
C ARG A 10 24.23 -9.89 -11.09
N ASN A 11 24.30 -11.23 -11.13
CA ASN A 11 23.11 -12.07 -11.32
C ASN A 11 22.31 -12.35 -10.02
N GLU A 12 22.96 -12.34 -8.85
CA GLU A 12 22.26 -12.57 -7.57
C GLU A 12 21.48 -11.34 -7.08
N SER A 13 21.99 -10.13 -7.34
CA SER A 13 21.29 -8.88 -7.03
C SER A 13 20.02 -8.69 -7.89
N LEU A 14 20.05 -9.14 -9.15
CA LEU A 14 18.90 -9.11 -10.06
C LEU A 14 17.83 -10.17 -9.72
N GLN A 15 18.23 -11.37 -9.30
CA GLN A 15 17.30 -12.40 -8.81
C GLN A 15 16.59 -11.97 -7.52
N ASN A 16 17.26 -11.20 -6.65
CA ASN A 16 16.62 -10.59 -5.49
C ASN A 16 15.74 -9.39 -5.85
N CYS A 17 16.08 -8.60 -6.88
CA CYS A 17 15.18 -7.56 -7.41
C CYS A 17 13.92 -8.18 -8.04
N LEU A 18 14.05 -9.28 -8.80
CA LEU A 18 12.90 -9.99 -9.34
C LEU A 18 11.99 -10.57 -8.24
N LYS A 19 12.52 -10.93 -7.06
CA LYS A 19 11.69 -11.30 -5.89
C LYS A 19 11.01 -10.13 -5.20
N GLN A 20 11.55 -8.91 -5.34
CA GLN A 20 10.90 -7.67 -4.90
C GLN A 20 9.93 -7.10 -5.95
N LEU A 21 10.04 -7.56 -7.21
CA LEU A 21 9.27 -7.12 -8.37
C LEU A 21 8.29 -8.18 -8.91
N THR A 22 8.20 -9.35 -8.28
CA THR A 22 7.14 -10.33 -8.57
C THR A 22 5.89 -9.95 -7.79
N PRO A 23 4.76 -9.65 -8.44
CA PRO A 23 3.48 -10.02 -7.89
C PRO A 23 3.51 -11.53 -7.62
N ILE A 24 2.92 -11.96 -6.52
CA ILE A 24 2.80 -13.35 -6.10
C ILE A 24 2.06 -14.26 -7.10
N THR A 25 1.55 -13.72 -8.21
CA THR A 25 0.78 -14.46 -9.22
C THR A 25 1.60 -15.25 -10.27
N ASN A 26 2.93 -15.35 -10.18
CA ASN A 26 3.76 -16.05 -11.19
C ASN A 26 4.38 -17.42 -10.76
N VAL A 27 3.65 -18.24 -9.98
CA VAL A 27 4.03 -19.68 -9.78
C VAL A 27 3.14 -20.66 -10.59
N ILE A 28 2.05 -20.21 -11.19
CA ILE A 28 1.16 -21.13 -11.93
C ILE A 28 1.54 -21.14 -13.42
N ASN A 29 2.59 -21.88 -13.81
CA ASN A 29 2.67 -22.44 -15.18
C ASN A 29 3.69 -23.57 -15.41
N SER A 30 4.31 -24.15 -14.38
CA SER A 30 5.13 -25.35 -14.55
C SER A 30 4.70 -26.47 -13.60
N GLY A 31 3.49 -26.99 -13.80
CA GLY A 31 3.00 -28.07 -12.94
C GLY A 31 1.61 -28.67 -13.24
N ILE A 32 1.04 -28.49 -14.42
CA ILE A 32 -0.19 -29.20 -14.80
C ILE A 32 0.15 -30.28 -15.82
N HIS A 33 0.61 -31.41 -15.30
CA HIS A 33 0.27 -32.70 -15.88
C HIS A 33 0.27 -33.77 -14.77
N LYS A 34 -0.91 -34.38 -14.59
CA LYS A 34 -1.27 -35.51 -13.68
C LYS A 34 -1.52 -35.02 -12.25
N SER A 35 -2.69 -35.18 -11.63
CA SER A 35 -3.73 -36.20 -11.74
C SER A 35 -5.01 -35.67 -11.08
N GLY A 36 -6.14 -35.66 -11.80
CA GLY A 36 -7.44 -35.41 -11.19
C GLY A 36 -7.87 -36.60 -10.34
N VAL A 37 -8.10 -36.37 -9.05
CA VAL A 37 -8.92 -37.25 -8.19
C VAL A 37 -9.69 -36.39 -7.17
N ASN A 38 -10.92 -36.08 -7.56
CA ASN A 38 -12.16 -36.01 -6.78
C ASN A 38 -12.12 -35.54 -5.29
N VAL A 39 -12.49 -34.28 -5.07
CA VAL A 39 -12.68 -33.64 -3.75
C VAL A 39 -14.01 -34.05 -3.08
N GLU A 40 -14.99 -34.54 -3.84
CA GLU A 40 -16.32 -34.90 -3.31
C GLU A 40 -16.33 -36.19 -2.49
N GLU A 41 -15.36 -37.08 -2.67
CA GLU A 41 -15.33 -38.37 -1.97
C GLU A 41 -14.86 -38.26 -0.50
N ARG A 42 -14.18 -37.16 -0.15
CA ARG A 42 -13.74 -36.88 1.24
C ARG A 42 -14.86 -36.35 2.14
N LYS A 43 -15.90 -35.74 1.57
CA LYS A 43 -17.06 -35.21 2.33
C LYS A 43 -17.99 -36.31 2.86
N ARG A 44 -18.01 -37.49 2.23
CA ARG A 44 -18.90 -38.59 2.64
C ARG A 44 -18.38 -39.44 3.80
N LYS A 45 -17.05 -39.59 3.96
CA LYS A 45 -16.45 -40.50 4.95
C LYS A 45 -16.36 -39.97 6.39
N ARG A 46 -16.74 -38.72 6.67
CA ARG A 46 -16.70 -38.14 8.03
C ARG A 46 -18.05 -38.05 8.74
N ARG A 47 -19.17 -38.34 8.07
CA ARG A 47 -20.50 -38.36 8.71
C ARG A 47 -20.81 -39.62 9.51
N ASP A 48 -20.08 -40.72 9.30
CA ASP A 48 -20.43 -42.02 9.88
C ASP A 48 -19.63 -42.39 11.14
N SER A 49 -18.85 -41.47 11.72
CA SER A 49 -17.91 -41.80 12.82
C SER A 49 -17.92 -40.84 14.01
N ALA A 50 -18.98 -40.04 14.16
CA ALA A 50 -19.14 -39.11 15.29
C ALA A 50 -20.45 -39.37 16.03
N ASP A 51 -20.64 -40.61 16.49
CA ASP A 51 -21.61 -40.97 17.53
C ASP A 51 -20.94 -42.05 18.38
N GLU A 52 -20.17 -41.63 19.40
CA GLU A 52 -20.02 -42.37 20.65
C GLU A 52 -19.18 -41.58 21.67
N SER A 53 -19.65 -41.64 22.92
CA SER A 53 -19.00 -41.26 24.19
C SER A 53 -19.20 -39.82 24.72
N PHE A 54 -20.38 -39.65 25.32
CA PHE A 54 -20.61 -38.75 26.47
C PHE A 54 -20.17 -39.49 27.75
N ILE A 55 -19.52 -38.79 28.72
CA ILE A 55 -19.76 -38.82 30.19
C ILE A 55 -18.55 -38.27 30.99
N GLY A 56 -18.82 -37.24 31.82
CA GLY A 56 -18.18 -36.90 33.11
C GLY A 56 -16.78 -36.25 33.06
N ASN A 57 -16.40 -35.23 33.86
CA ASN A 57 -16.81 -34.89 35.22
C ASN A 57 -16.34 -33.46 35.64
N ASN A 58 -16.80 -33.02 36.81
CA ASN A 58 -16.75 -31.68 37.41
C ASN A 58 -15.38 -31.11 37.86
N ARG A 59 -15.30 -29.76 37.86
CA ARG A 59 -14.58 -28.80 38.76
C ARG A 59 -13.05 -28.93 39.00
N ARG A 60 -12.31 -27.85 38.72
CA ARG A 60 -11.65 -26.94 39.72
C ARG A 60 -10.94 -25.78 39.03
N GLY A 61 -10.96 -24.63 39.70
CA GLY A 61 -10.34 -23.38 39.25
C GLY A 61 -8.82 -23.43 39.18
N GLY A 62 -8.29 -22.60 38.30
CA GLY A 62 -6.89 -22.28 38.12
C GLY A 62 -6.78 -21.34 36.92
N GLU A 63 -6.17 -20.18 37.12
CA GLU A 63 -5.78 -19.28 36.04
C GLU A 63 -4.94 -20.06 35.02
N PHE A 64 -5.47 -20.26 33.81
CA PHE A 64 -4.74 -20.87 32.72
C PHE A 64 -4.46 -19.82 31.66
N MET A 65 -3.20 -19.37 31.60
CA MET A 65 -2.60 -18.79 30.40
C MET A 65 -2.79 -19.79 29.25
N LYS A 66 -3.49 -19.37 28.19
CA LYS A 66 -3.67 -20.15 26.97
C LYS A 66 -2.71 -19.64 25.91
N THR A 67 -2.04 -20.57 25.25
CA THR A 67 -1.05 -20.35 24.20
C THR A 67 -1.56 -20.95 22.89
N ALA A 68 -1.24 -20.30 21.77
CA ALA A 68 -1.57 -20.80 20.44
C ALA A 68 -1.05 -22.24 20.24
N ARG A 69 -1.94 -23.15 19.85
CA ARG A 69 -1.62 -24.57 19.64
C ARG A 69 -1.47 -24.86 18.16
N VAL A 70 -0.23 -25.02 17.70
CA VAL A 70 0.08 -25.52 16.36
C VAL A 70 -0.01 -27.05 16.38
N GLU A 71 -1.11 -27.62 15.89
CA GLU A 71 -1.20 -29.08 15.71
C GLU A 71 -0.58 -29.51 14.38
N ARG A 72 0.71 -29.86 14.41
CA ARG A 72 1.33 -30.64 13.33
C ARG A 72 0.84 -32.08 13.41
N VAL A 73 -0.01 -32.47 12.47
CA VAL A 73 -0.39 -33.88 12.28
C VAL A 73 0.85 -34.65 11.78
N LYS A 74 1.54 -35.34 12.69
CA LYS A 74 2.64 -36.25 12.36
C LYS A 74 2.07 -37.58 11.88
N THR A 75 2.26 -37.89 10.60
CA THR A 75 2.11 -39.25 10.07
C THR A 75 3.12 -40.18 10.74
N THR A 76 2.61 -41.23 11.38
CA THR A 76 3.39 -42.23 12.12
C THR A 76 4.16 -43.17 11.18
N ARG A 77 5.46 -43.28 11.39
CA ARG A 77 6.22 -44.51 11.07
C ARG A 77 7.17 -44.84 12.21
N SER A 78 7.00 -46.05 12.73
CA SER A 78 7.71 -46.64 13.85
C SER A 78 8.97 -47.37 13.35
N ARG A 79 10.13 -47.18 14.02
CA ARG A 79 10.84 -48.20 14.81
C ARG A 79 12.34 -47.87 15.04
N HIS A 80 12.71 -47.98 16.32
CA HIS A 80 13.93 -48.59 16.89
C HIS A 80 15.27 -47.81 16.96
N GLY A 81 15.88 -47.91 18.14
CA GLY A 81 17.35 -47.89 18.33
C GLY A 81 17.86 -46.76 19.22
N GLY A 82 18.22 -47.07 20.46
CA GLY A 82 18.66 -46.10 21.45
C GLY A 82 20.06 -45.52 21.23
N LYS A 83 20.30 -44.37 21.89
CA LYS A 83 21.53 -43.92 22.56
C LYS A 83 21.30 -42.48 23.05
N GLN A 84 21.45 -42.23 24.35
CA GLN A 84 21.71 -40.89 24.85
C GLN A 84 23.05 -40.41 24.29
N PRO A 85 23.15 -39.13 23.88
CA PRO A 85 24.31 -38.37 24.34
C PRO A 85 23.99 -36.92 24.72
N CYS A 86 24.56 -36.55 25.86
CA CYS A 86 25.27 -35.29 26.13
C CYS A 86 24.56 -33.96 25.82
N LEU A 87 24.15 -33.30 26.91
CA LEU A 87 23.86 -31.87 27.01
C LEU A 87 24.99 -31.05 26.35
N ARG A 88 24.66 -30.37 25.25
CA ARG A 88 25.43 -29.22 24.73
C ARG A 88 24.68 -27.93 25.10
N PRO A 89 25.37 -26.80 25.31
CA PRO A 89 24.74 -25.55 25.70
C PRO A 89 23.82 -25.06 24.59
N ALA A 90 22.68 -24.47 24.98
CA ALA A 90 21.65 -23.96 24.08
C ALA A 90 22.25 -22.96 23.07
N SER A 91 22.50 -23.42 21.84
CA SER A 91 22.80 -22.56 20.71
C SER A 91 21.52 -21.88 20.24
N SER A 92 21.48 -20.55 20.34
CA SER A 92 20.59 -19.61 19.65
C SER A 92 19.16 -20.11 19.42
N ALA A 93 18.23 -19.69 20.31
CA ALA A 93 16.80 -19.76 20.03
C ALA A 93 16.52 -19.12 18.66
N ARG A 94 16.17 -19.95 17.66
CA ARG A 94 15.65 -19.47 16.38
C ARG A 94 14.51 -18.51 16.70
N LYS A 95 14.53 -17.32 16.10
CA LYS A 95 13.36 -16.46 16.03
C LYS A 95 12.30 -17.24 15.24
N GLU A 96 11.41 -17.96 15.92
CA GLU A 96 10.26 -18.59 15.29
C GLU A 96 9.27 -17.47 14.96
N TYR A 97 9.41 -16.93 13.76
CA TYR A 97 8.40 -16.09 13.15
C TYR A 97 7.30 -17.01 12.59
N LEU A 98 6.03 -16.65 12.80
CA LEU A 98 4.89 -17.43 12.30
C LEU A 98 4.73 -17.17 10.81
N ASN A 99 5.41 -18.00 10.02
CA ASN A 99 5.07 -18.21 8.62
C ASN A 99 4.10 -19.40 8.56
N TYR A 100 2.94 -19.19 7.95
CA TYR A 100 1.98 -20.26 7.72
C TYR A 100 2.11 -20.75 6.29
N ASP A 101 2.16 -22.07 6.13
CA ASP A 101 2.22 -22.70 4.81
C ASP A 101 0.80 -22.81 4.21
N GLU A 102 0.70 -22.76 2.88
CA GLU A 102 -0.57 -23.05 2.18
C GLU A 102 -1.07 -24.45 2.56
N GLY A 103 -2.37 -24.54 2.85
CA GLY A 103 -3.03 -25.75 3.34
C GLY A 103 -2.90 -25.98 4.85
N GLN A 104 -2.24 -25.08 5.59
CA GLN A 104 -2.14 -25.16 7.04
C GLN A 104 -3.42 -24.68 7.72
N TYR A 105 -3.87 -25.41 8.75
CA TYR A 105 -4.93 -24.95 9.64
C TYR A 105 -4.32 -24.12 10.77
N VAL A 106 -4.87 -22.94 11.01
CA VAL A 106 -4.44 -22.02 12.07
C VAL A 106 -5.62 -21.70 12.96
N THR A 107 -5.45 -21.93 14.27
CA THR A 107 -6.47 -21.63 15.27
C THR A 107 -6.06 -20.42 16.09
N PHE A 108 -6.95 -19.44 16.16
CA PHE A 108 -6.82 -18.23 16.94
C PHE A 108 -7.73 -18.34 18.16
N ASP A 109 -7.19 -18.02 19.34
CA ASP A 109 -8.00 -17.92 20.56
C ASP A 109 -8.73 -16.58 20.54
N ASP A 110 -10.06 -16.61 20.61
CA ASP A 110 -10.91 -15.43 20.72
C ASP A 110 -11.72 -15.48 22.02
N LEU A 111 -12.18 -14.31 22.49
CA LEU A 111 -13.03 -14.18 23.68
C LEU A 111 -14.34 -14.96 23.53
N GLU A 112 -14.86 -15.08 22.31
CA GLU A 112 -16.07 -15.83 22.00
C GLU A 112 -15.80 -17.32 21.67
N GLY A 113 -14.53 -17.74 21.70
CA GLY A 113 -14.10 -19.11 21.45
C GLY A 113 -13.21 -19.26 20.21
N PRO A 114 -12.39 -20.33 20.15
CA PRO A 114 -11.34 -20.44 19.14
C PRO A 114 -11.89 -20.45 17.71
N ARG A 115 -11.21 -19.72 16.82
CA ARG A 115 -11.51 -19.64 15.38
C ARG A 115 -10.44 -20.38 14.59
N THR A 116 -10.81 -21.31 13.70
CA THR A 116 -9.86 -22.04 12.85
C THR A 116 -10.03 -21.67 11.38
N VAL A 117 -8.94 -21.22 10.76
CA VAL A 117 -8.86 -20.92 9.33
C VAL A 117 -7.96 -21.92 8.61
N LEU A 118 -8.32 -22.25 7.37
CA LEU A 118 -7.43 -22.90 6.43
C LEU A 118 -6.72 -21.81 5.64
N VAL A 119 -5.39 -21.76 5.76
CA VAL A 119 -4.55 -20.82 5.02
C VAL A 119 -4.47 -21.29 3.56
N GLY A 120 -4.87 -20.42 2.64
CA GLY A 120 -4.73 -20.59 1.21
C GLY A 120 -3.45 -19.95 0.69
N GLU A 121 -3.54 -19.31 -0.47
CA GLU A 121 -2.43 -18.61 -1.11
C GLU A 121 -1.85 -17.51 -0.21
N SER A 122 -0.52 -17.52 -0.02
CA SER A 122 0.19 -16.43 0.65
C SER A 122 0.28 -15.24 -0.30
N LEU A 123 -0.30 -14.11 0.10
CA LEU A 123 -0.35 -12.86 -0.67
C LEU A 123 0.79 -11.91 -0.34
N PHE A 124 1.36 -12.00 0.87
CA PHE A 124 2.54 -11.25 1.28
C PHE A 124 3.20 -11.90 2.48
N ASN A 125 4.53 -11.84 2.54
CA ASN A 125 5.28 -12.28 3.71
C ASN A 125 6.56 -11.45 3.86
N SER A 126 6.64 -10.68 4.94
CA SER A 126 7.91 -10.07 5.35
C SER A 126 8.54 -10.90 6.46
N GLU A 127 9.85 -11.15 6.33
CA GLU A 127 10.59 -11.99 7.26
C GLU A 127 10.53 -11.41 8.69
N GLY A 128 9.62 -11.98 9.48
CA GLY A 128 9.41 -11.63 10.87
C GLY A 128 8.58 -10.40 11.18
N GLY A 129 7.84 -9.87 10.19
CA GLY A 129 6.94 -8.73 10.36
C GLY A 129 5.48 -9.11 10.14
N THR A 130 5.04 -9.00 8.89
CA THR A 130 3.63 -9.09 8.46
C THR A 130 3.46 -10.26 7.50
N PHE A 131 2.42 -11.05 7.75
CA PHE A 131 1.99 -12.13 6.87
C PHE A 131 0.57 -11.86 6.39
N VAL A 132 0.34 -11.94 5.09
CA VAL A 132 -0.98 -11.80 4.46
C VAL A 132 -1.25 -13.03 3.63
N ALA A 133 -2.44 -13.63 3.79
CA ALA A 133 -2.86 -14.77 2.99
C ALA A 133 -4.37 -14.78 2.78
N VAL A 134 -4.79 -15.43 1.70
CA VAL A 134 -6.17 -15.88 1.57
C VAL A 134 -6.43 -16.94 2.62
N ALA A 135 -7.62 -16.96 3.21
CA ALA A 135 -8.02 -18.04 4.09
C ALA A 135 -9.51 -18.36 3.95
N GLU A 136 -9.85 -19.59 4.30
CA GLU A 136 -11.23 -20.07 4.39
C GLU A 136 -11.56 -20.37 5.87
N CYS A 137 -12.72 -19.92 6.34
CA CYS A 137 -13.22 -20.34 7.66
C CYS A 137 -13.56 -21.83 7.65
N THR A 138 -12.95 -22.62 8.55
CA THR A 138 -13.21 -24.07 8.61
C THR A 138 -13.87 -24.52 9.92
N CYS A 139 -14.34 -23.57 10.73
CA CYS A 139 -15.08 -23.85 11.94
C CYS A 139 -16.36 -24.65 11.65
N LEU A 140 -16.32 -25.95 11.94
CA LEU A 140 -17.44 -26.89 11.73
C LEU A 140 -18.66 -26.58 12.61
N SER A 141 -18.46 -25.81 13.68
CA SER A 141 -19.49 -25.44 14.65
C SER A 141 -20.14 -24.07 14.36
N CYS A 142 -19.67 -23.35 13.33
CA CYS A 142 -20.16 -22.01 12.96
C CYS A 142 -21.64 -22.04 12.59
N GLU A 143 -22.50 -21.54 13.49
CA GLU A 143 -23.77 -20.99 13.09
C GLU A 143 -23.49 -19.61 12.46
N PRO A 144 -24.18 -19.25 11.37
CA PRO A 144 -23.98 -17.97 10.68
C PRO A 144 -24.10 -16.73 11.57
N THR A 145 -24.79 -16.88 12.71
CA THR A 145 -25.01 -15.82 13.71
C THR A 145 -23.77 -15.49 14.54
N TRP A 146 -22.79 -16.41 14.66
CA TRP A 146 -21.58 -16.19 15.47
C TRP A 146 -20.29 -16.04 14.66
N CYS A 147 -20.32 -16.33 13.37
CA CYS A 147 -19.19 -16.08 12.47
C CYS A 147 -19.70 -15.47 11.17
N SER A 148 -19.62 -14.13 11.09
CA SER A 148 -20.10 -13.33 9.96
C SER A 148 -19.40 -13.64 8.62
N TRP A 149 -18.31 -14.40 8.67
CA TRP A 149 -17.47 -14.77 7.53
C TRP A 149 -17.33 -16.29 7.31
N ALA A 150 -18.19 -17.10 7.94
CA ALA A 150 -18.25 -18.53 7.68
C ALA A 150 -18.57 -18.83 6.20
N GLY A 151 -17.77 -19.70 5.57
CA GLY A 151 -17.92 -20.08 4.16
C GLY A 151 -17.57 -18.99 3.14
N LYS A 152 -16.95 -17.87 3.57
CA LYS A 152 -16.43 -16.83 2.68
C LYS A 152 -14.92 -17.01 2.49
N ASP A 153 -14.44 -16.66 1.31
CA ASP A 153 -13.02 -16.40 1.10
C ASP A 153 -12.67 -15.06 1.77
N VAL A 154 -11.72 -15.08 2.71
CA VAL A 154 -11.27 -13.90 3.44
C VAL A 154 -9.78 -13.69 3.24
N VAL A 155 -9.29 -12.51 3.61
CA VAL A 155 -7.87 -12.22 3.70
C VAL A 155 -7.49 -12.06 5.17
N VAL A 156 -6.46 -12.78 5.60
CA VAL A 156 -5.93 -12.73 6.96
C VAL A 156 -4.61 -11.98 6.94
N LYS A 157 -4.54 -10.87 7.68
CA LYS A 157 -3.33 -10.07 7.89
C LYS A 157 -2.85 -10.26 9.33
N CYS A 158 -1.69 -10.87 9.51
CA CYS A 158 -1.07 -11.13 10.80
C CYS A 158 0.13 -10.19 11.01
N HIS A 159 0.13 -9.45 12.12
CA HIS A 159 1.22 -8.58 12.55
C HIS A 159 1.90 -9.18 13.79
N ASN A 160 3.19 -9.52 13.65
CA ASN A 160 3.94 -10.20 14.72
C ASN A 160 4.56 -9.26 15.75
N THR A 161 4.72 -7.97 15.43
CA THR A 161 5.22 -6.94 16.36
C THR A 161 4.78 -5.56 15.88
N MET A 162 3.91 -4.89 16.63
CA MET A 162 3.70 -3.46 16.43
C MET A 162 4.45 -2.68 17.52
N ASP A 163 5.11 -1.61 17.09
CA ASP A 163 5.45 -0.51 17.99
C ASP A 163 4.12 0.03 18.57
N HIS A 164 4.00 0.03 19.90
CA HIS A 164 2.77 0.46 20.59
C HIS A 164 2.40 1.93 20.34
N THR A 165 3.26 2.69 19.69
CA THR A 165 3.07 4.12 19.40
C THR A 165 2.27 4.40 18.12
N ARG A 166 2.11 3.43 17.21
CA ARG A 166 1.41 3.64 15.93
C ARG A 166 -0.06 3.20 16.00
N ILE A 167 -0.97 4.06 15.55
CA ILE A 167 -2.36 3.66 15.32
C ILE A 167 -2.37 2.67 14.15
N PRO A 168 -2.87 1.45 14.34
CA PRO A 168 -2.89 0.46 13.27
C PRO A 168 -3.89 0.80 12.16
N GLY A 169 -3.61 0.41 10.92
CA GLY A 169 -4.42 0.74 9.76
C GLY A 169 -5.89 0.31 9.91
N GLU A 170 -6.15 -0.84 10.52
CA GLU A 170 -7.52 -1.33 10.71
C GLU A 170 -8.39 -0.46 11.62
N TYR A 171 -7.82 0.34 12.53
CA TYR A 171 -8.60 1.30 13.31
C TYR A 171 -8.95 2.54 12.50
N LEU A 172 -8.07 2.94 11.58
CA LEU A 172 -8.34 4.04 10.68
C LEU A 172 -9.43 3.67 9.68
N ILE A 173 -9.41 2.43 9.18
CA ILE A 173 -10.46 1.87 8.32
C ILE A 173 -11.82 1.92 9.00
N ASP A 174 -11.94 1.41 10.23
CA ASP A 174 -13.21 1.48 10.98
C ASP A 174 -13.69 2.93 11.12
N PHE A 175 -12.79 3.84 11.51
CA PHE A 175 -13.11 5.25 11.69
C PHE A 175 -13.65 5.90 10.40
N VAL A 176 -13.02 5.67 9.24
CA VAL A 176 -13.50 6.26 7.98
C VAL A 176 -14.79 5.61 7.49
N ARG A 177 -15.01 4.32 7.77
CA ARG A 177 -16.27 3.66 7.43
C ARG A 177 -17.42 4.16 8.30
N GLU A 178 -17.22 4.28 9.60
CA GLU A 178 -18.18 4.87 10.54
C GLU A 178 -18.52 6.31 10.12
N TYR A 179 -17.51 7.10 9.74
CA TYR A 179 -17.74 8.45 9.21
C TYR A 179 -18.66 8.45 7.98
N ALA A 180 -18.45 7.53 7.03
CA ALA A 180 -19.28 7.40 5.84
C ALA A 180 -20.71 6.91 6.13
N GLU A 181 -20.88 6.07 7.16
CA GLU A 181 -22.19 5.56 7.60
C GLU A 181 -23.00 6.63 8.36
N ASP A 182 -22.34 7.47 9.15
CA ASP A 182 -22.98 8.52 9.94
C ASP A 182 -23.25 9.80 9.14
N SER A 183 -22.50 10.02 8.06
CA SER A 183 -22.62 11.22 7.22
C SER A 183 -23.58 11.00 6.06
N SER A 184 -24.72 11.68 6.11
CA SER A 184 -25.75 11.63 5.05
C SER A 184 -25.17 11.98 3.68
N GLY A 185 -25.26 11.06 2.72
CA GLY A 185 -24.80 11.24 1.35
C GLY A 185 -23.38 10.75 1.10
N GLU A 186 -22.69 10.20 2.10
CA GLU A 186 -21.32 9.69 1.97
C GLU A 186 -21.26 8.16 1.87
N GLU A 187 -22.40 7.47 1.82
CA GLU A 187 -22.48 6.01 1.84
C GLU A 187 -21.79 5.36 0.63
N TRP A 188 -21.68 6.10 -0.49
CA TRP A 188 -20.96 5.65 -1.69
C TRP A 188 -19.49 5.29 -1.37
N ALA A 189 -18.85 5.98 -0.42
CA ALA A 189 -17.46 5.76 -0.04
C ALA A 189 -17.21 4.34 0.48
N LEU A 190 -18.21 3.71 1.10
CA LEU A 190 -18.11 2.34 1.63
C LEU A 190 -17.79 1.31 0.55
N ALA A 191 -18.23 1.55 -0.69
CA ALA A 191 -17.94 0.70 -1.86
C ALA A 191 -16.46 0.77 -2.31
N HIS A 192 -15.72 1.78 -1.85
CA HIS A 192 -14.33 2.07 -2.22
C HIS A 192 -13.34 1.95 -1.05
N LEU A 193 -13.83 1.62 0.14
CA LEU A 193 -13.03 1.34 1.34
C LEU A 193 -13.00 -0.16 1.66
N PRO A 194 -11.88 -0.71 2.15
CA PRO A 194 -11.80 -2.12 2.57
C PRO A 194 -12.75 -2.38 3.76
N LEU A 195 -13.23 -3.61 3.88
CA LEU A 195 -14.05 -4.06 5.02
C LEU A 195 -13.24 -4.97 5.94
N VAL A 196 -13.11 -4.54 7.19
CA VAL A 196 -12.62 -5.39 8.28
C VAL A 196 -13.80 -6.23 8.81
N LEU A 197 -13.66 -7.54 8.78
CA LEU A 197 -14.68 -8.49 9.23
C LEU A 197 -14.52 -8.87 10.70
N GLU A 198 -13.27 -9.03 11.15
CA GLU A 198 -12.96 -9.40 12.53
C GLU A 198 -11.53 -8.98 12.90
N LYS A 199 -11.31 -8.62 14.16
CA LYS A 199 -10.01 -8.29 14.73
C LYS A 199 -9.73 -9.23 15.90
N LEU A 200 -8.71 -10.06 15.75
CA LEU A 200 -8.30 -11.07 16.71
C LEU A 200 -6.96 -10.66 17.33
N GLY A 201 -6.78 -11.00 18.61
CA GLY A 201 -5.54 -10.72 19.34
C GLY A 201 -5.09 -11.95 20.11
N ASN A 202 -3.82 -12.34 19.94
CA ASN A 202 -3.21 -13.36 20.81
C ASN A 202 -1.87 -12.85 21.34
N ARG A 203 -1.48 -13.29 22.54
CA ARG A 203 -0.12 -13.08 23.03
C ARG A 203 0.73 -14.26 22.60
N ASP A 204 1.89 -14.00 22.01
CA ASP A 204 2.87 -15.06 21.79
C ASP A 204 3.40 -15.60 23.15
N PHE A 205 4.14 -16.70 23.13
CA PHE A 205 4.77 -17.29 24.32
C PHE A 205 5.72 -16.34 25.07
N ARG A 206 6.09 -15.20 24.47
CA ARG A 206 6.97 -14.17 25.02
C ARG A 206 6.20 -12.90 25.43
N GLY A 207 4.86 -12.94 25.42
CA GLY A 207 4.00 -11.84 25.83
C GLY A 207 3.77 -10.74 24.79
N ARG A 208 4.24 -10.92 23.54
CA ARG A 208 4.03 -9.95 22.45
C ARG A 208 2.62 -10.07 21.91
N LEU A 209 1.95 -8.92 21.73
CA LEU A 209 0.62 -8.86 21.11
C LEU A 209 0.76 -9.10 19.61
N MET A 210 0.32 -10.27 19.16
CA MET A 210 0.04 -10.53 17.75
C MET A 210 -1.35 -10.03 17.46
N ARG A 211 -1.46 -9.22 16.40
CA ARG A 211 -2.76 -8.80 15.90
C ARG A 211 -3.05 -9.48 14.57
N ILE A 212 -4.24 -10.02 14.47
CA ILE A 212 -4.69 -10.76 13.31
C ILE A 212 -5.99 -10.08 12.88
N THR A 213 -6.01 -9.55 11.68
CA THR A 213 -7.17 -8.86 11.15
C THR A 213 -7.69 -9.66 9.97
N ILE A 214 -8.99 -9.94 9.98
CA ILE A 214 -9.71 -10.63 8.93
C ILE A 214 -10.38 -9.56 8.08
N TYR A 215 -10.07 -9.55 6.79
CA TYR A 215 -10.62 -8.66 5.79
C TYR A 215 -11.51 -9.43 4.81
N GLU A 216 -12.43 -8.72 4.17
CA GLU A 216 -13.06 -9.24 2.95
C GLU A 216 -12.00 -9.55 1.87
N ARG A 217 -12.36 -10.41 0.91
CA ARG A 217 -11.51 -10.63 -0.26
C ARG A 217 -11.68 -9.51 -1.28
N LEU A 218 -10.57 -8.86 -1.59
CA LEU A 218 -10.42 -7.93 -2.72
C LEU A 218 -9.50 -8.56 -3.78
N TYR A 219 -9.57 -8.02 -5.00
CA TYR A 219 -8.77 -8.48 -6.13
C TYR A 219 -7.80 -7.39 -6.58
N PRO A 220 -6.54 -7.73 -6.89
CA PRO A 220 -5.57 -6.73 -7.35
C PRO A 220 -5.97 -6.18 -8.71
N ILE A 221 -5.63 -4.92 -9.01
CA ILE A 221 -5.89 -4.32 -10.34
C ILE A 221 -5.28 -5.12 -11.49
N SER A 222 -4.25 -5.94 -11.21
CA SER A 222 -3.62 -6.85 -12.18
C SER A 222 -4.55 -7.92 -12.76
N ASP A 223 -5.69 -8.20 -12.11
CA ASP A 223 -6.64 -9.22 -12.56
C ASP A 223 -7.67 -8.66 -13.55
N LEU A 224 -7.73 -7.34 -13.73
CA LEU A 224 -8.60 -6.71 -14.74
C LEU A 224 -8.02 -6.89 -16.14
N VAL A 225 -8.91 -7.04 -17.12
CA VAL A 225 -8.52 -7.20 -18.54
C VAL A 225 -9.04 -6.07 -19.41
N ASP A 226 -10.17 -5.45 -19.07
CA ASP A 226 -10.72 -4.32 -19.84
C ASP A 226 -10.03 -3.01 -19.43
N PRO A 227 -9.34 -2.30 -20.36
CA PRO A 227 -8.75 -0.99 -20.08
C PRO A 227 -9.74 0.04 -19.52
N ARG A 228 -11.04 -0.05 -19.88
CA ARG A 228 -12.06 0.86 -19.33
C ARG A 228 -12.36 0.56 -17.87
N GLU A 229 -12.39 -0.71 -17.46
CA GLU A 229 -12.54 -1.07 -16.04
C GLU A 229 -11.32 -0.62 -15.23
N ILE A 230 -10.12 -0.75 -15.78
CA ILE A 230 -8.87 -0.25 -15.16
C ILE A 230 -8.95 1.28 -15.01
N ALA A 231 -9.44 1.98 -16.03
CA ALA A 231 -9.64 3.43 -15.99
C ALA A 231 -10.67 3.83 -14.92
N GLN A 232 -11.79 3.08 -14.83
CA GLN A 232 -12.78 3.27 -13.77
C GLN A 232 -12.17 3.09 -12.38
N VAL A 233 -11.35 2.05 -12.17
CA VAL A 233 -10.67 1.85 -10.89
C VAL A 233 -9.75 3.02 -10.55
N PHE A 234 -8.90 3.50 -11.46
CA PHE A 234 -8.06 4.67 -11.18
C PHE A 234 -8.89 5.93 -10.86
N TYR A 235 -10.03 6.11 -11.54
CA TYR A 235 -10.92 7.23 -11.27
C TYR A 235 -11.63 7.09 -9.93
N ASP A 236 -12.08 5.90 -9.56
CA ASP A 236 -12.63 5.59 -8.23
C ASP A 236 -11.60 5.87 -7.13
N ILE A 237 -10.32 5.50 -7.32
CA ILE A 237 -9.24 5.79 -6.37
C ILE A 237 -9.03 7.29 -6.17
N LEU A 238 -9.06 8.09 -7.25
CA LEU A 238 -8.98 9.54 -7.14
C LEU A 238 -10.15 10.12 -6.33
N GLN A 239 -11.36 9.62 -6.56
CA GLN A 239 -12.57 10.08 -5.90
C GLN A 239 -12.57 9.75 -4.40
N ILE A 240 -12.28 8.49 -4.04
CA ILE A 240 -12.22 8.09 -2.64
C ILE A 240 -11.04 8.74 -1.91
N HIS A 241 -9.92 8.98 -2.59
CA HIS A 241 -8.79 9.70 -2.01
C HIS A 241 -9.12 11.18 -1.73
N GLN A 242 -9.81 11.85 -2.66
CA GLN A 242 -10.32 13.19 -2.41
C GLN A 242 -11.27 13.19 -1.21
N TRP A 243 -12.23 12.26 -1.18
CA TRP A 243 -13.18 12.16 -0.08
C TRP A 243 -12.48 11.95 1.26
N LEU A 244 -11.52 11.02 1.32
CA LEU A 244 -10.71 10.76 2.51
C LEU A 244 -10.00 12.02 3.00
N PHE A 245 -9.48 12.83 2.09
CA PHE A 245 -8.81 14.07 2.44
C PHE A 245 -9.78 15.17 2.89
N ASP A 246 -10.84 15.44 2.13
CA ASP A 246 -11.77 16.56 2.34
C ASP A 246 -12.65 16.34 3.59
N HIS A 247 -12.99 15.09 3.93
CA HIS A 247 -13.98 14.77 4.96
C HIS A 247 -13.33 14.28 6.28
N PRO A 248 -12.80 13.04 6.40
CA PRO A 248 -12.15 12.59 7.62
C PRO A 248 -10.72 13.11 7.81
N GLY A 249 -10.16 13.87 6.84
CA GLY A 249 -8.84 14.46 6.93
C GLY A 249 -7.72 13.43 6.88
N ILE A 250 -7.73 12.54 5.89
CA ILE A 250 -6.82 11.40 5.77
C ILE A 250 -5.90 11.54 4.56
N LEU A 251 -4.60 11.33 4.78
CA LEU A 251 -3.62 11.06 3.73
C LEU A 251 -3.27 9.58 3.74
N HIS A 252 -3.22 8.95 2.58
CA HIS A 252 -2.96 7.51 2.43
C HIS A 252 -1.46 7.19 2.56
N ARG A 253 -0.61 8.01 1.93
CA ARG A 253 0.87 7.96 2.00
C ARG A 253 1.56 6.77 1.33
N ASP A 254 0.81 5.74 0.92
CA ASP A 254 1.37 4.59 0.19
C ASP A 254 0.45 4.11 -0.95
N ILE A 255 0.01 5.05 -1.81
CA ILE A 255 -0.68 4.65 -3.05
C ILE A 255 0.33 4.00 -3.98
N ASN A 256 0.12 2.73 -4.30
CA ASN A 256 0.94 1.95 -5.23
C ASN A 256 0.04 0.91 -5.94
N LEU A 257 0.58 0.18 -6.91
CA LEU A 257 -0.22 -0.78 -7.70
C LEU A 257 -0.78 -1.95 -6.89
N ASP A 258 -0.13 -2.35 -5.79
CA ASP A 258 -0.59 -3.47 -4.95
C ASP A 258 -1.73 -3.03 -4.02
N ASN A 259 -1.75 -1.76 -3.63
CA ASN A 259 -2.78 -1.15 -2.78
C ASN A 259 -3.99 -0.64 -3.57
N ILE A 260 -3.91 -0.60 -4.90
CA ILE A 260 -5.08 -0.35 -5.77
C ILE A 260 -5.73 -1.69 -6.10
N MET A 261 -6.86 -1.94 -5.46
CA MET A 261 -7.63 -3.18 -5.62
C MET A 261 -8.99 -2.88 -6.23
N PHE A 262 -9.77 -3.93 -6.48
CA PHE A 262 -11.16 -3.81 -6.88
C PHE A 262 -12.04 -4.88 -6.25
N ARG A 263 -13.34 -4.60 -6.26
CA ARG A 263 -14.41 -5.57 -6.02
C ARG A 263 -15.46 -5.45 -7.13
N ARG A 264 -16.36 -6.44 -7.19
CA ARG A 264 -17.54 -6.37 -8.07
C ARG A 264 -18.81 -6.40 -7.23
N ILE A 265 -19.69 -5.44 -7.49
CA ILE A 265 -21.01 -5.33 -6.86
C ILE A 265 -22.01 -5.28 -8.00
N ASP A 266 -22.94 -6.23 -8.03
CA ASP A 266 -23.98 -6.34 -9.08
C ASP A 266 -23.46 -6.35 -10.54
N GLY A 267 -22.22 -6.80 -10.72
CA GLY A 267 -21.54 -6.90 -12.02
C GLY A 267 -20.60 -5.73 -12.31
N ASP A 268 -20.81 -4.59 -11.66
CA ASP A 268 -20.01 -3.38 -11.85
C ASP A 268 -18.72 -3.43 -11.04
N VAL A 269 -17.67 -2.81 -11.58
CA VAL A 269 -16.34 -2.74 -10.95
C VAL A 269 -16.26 -1.51 -10.05
N TYR A 270 -15.75 -1.71 -8.84
CA TYR A 270 -15.48 -0.65 -7.87
C TYR A 270 -14.01 -0.70 -7.49
N GLY A 271 -13.28 0.39 -7.73
CA GLY A 271 -11.92 0.55 -7.23
C GLY A 271 -11.92 0.71 -5.71
N VAL A 272 -11.01 0.01 -5.03
CA VAL A 272 -10.87 0.02 -3.57
C VAL A 272 -9.44 0.40 -3.22
N LEU A 273 -9.29 1.48 -2.45
CA LEU A 273 -7.99 1.89 -1.93
C LEU A 273 -7.70 1.08 -0.65
N ASN A 274 -6.70 0.21 -0.71
CA ASN A 274 -6.36 -0.71 0.38
C ASN A 274 -5.07 -0.31 1.11
N ASP A 275 -4.88 -0.88 2.30
CA ASP A 275 -3.71 -0.74 3.17
C ASP A 275 -3.45 0.66 3.78
N PHE A 276 -4.15 0.93 4.88
CA PHE A 276 -4.07 2.16 5.64
C PHE A 276 -2.98 2.15 6.72
N ASP A 277 -2.04 1.19 6.72
CA ASP A 277 -1.00 1.13 7.75
C ASP A 277 -0.09 2.36 7.73
N LEU A 278 0.12 2.94 6.55
CA LEU A 278 0.93 4.14 6.33
C LEU A 278 0.15 5.46 6.40
N ALA A 279 -1.18 5.36 6.41
CA ALA A 279 -2.06 6.51 6.41
C ALA A 279 -2.00 7.30 7.73
N CYS A 280 -2.32 8.59 7.66
CA CYS A 280 -2.39 9.44 8.84
C CYS A 280 -3.49 10.49 8.73
N ARG A 281 -3.96 10.94 9.89
CA ARG A 281 -4.87 12.08 10.01
C ARG A 281 -4.09 13.39 9.88
N VAL A 282 -4.60 14.31 9.09
CA VAL A 282 -4.20 15.72 9.10
C VAL A 282 -5.12 16.47 10.06
N ASN A 283 -4.55 17.32 10.92
CA ASN A 283 -5.32 18.03 11.94
C ASN A 283 -6.23 19.09 11.27
N PRO A 284 -7.54 19.15 11.57
CA PRO A 284 -8.48 20.09 10.96
C PRO A 284 -8.20 21.59 11.22
N SER A 285 -7.26 21.94 12.11
CA SER A 285 -6.89 23.34 12.34
C SER A 285 -5.96 23.93 11.27
N TRP A 286 -5.46 23.14 10.31
CA TRP A 286 -4.47 23.59 9.31
C TRP A 286 -3.29 24.38 9.90
N ASN A 287 -2.96 24.14 11.18
CA ASN A 287 -1.80 24.76 11.78
C ASN A 287 -0.56 24.17 11.09
N LEU A 288 0.08 25.02 10.30
CA LEU A 288 1.31 24.79 9.53
C LEU A 288 2.51 24.43 10.42
N GLU A 289 2.33 24.09 11.69
CA GLU A 289 3.38 23.64 12.62
C GLU A 289 3.08 22.26 13.24
N ASP A 290 1.82 21.80 13.22
CA ASP A 290 1.36 20.61 13.96
C ASP A 290 1.11 19.36 13.08
N GLY A 291 1.54 19.39 11.81
CA GLY A 291 1.45 18.22 10.92
C GLY A 291 2.27 17.02 11.43
N PRO A 292 1.91 15.77 11.09
CA PRO A 292 2.64 14.59 11.55
C PRO A 292 4.13 14.71 11.24
N SER A 293 4.95 14.42 12.26
CA SER A 293 6.40 14.55 12.22
C SER A 293 7.00 13.83 11.00
N PRO A 294 8.02 14.40 10.33
CA PRO A 294 8.68 13.79 9.18
C PRO A 294 9.42 12.47 9.47
N ASN A 295 9.38 12.00 10.71
CA ASN A 295 9.93 10.71 11.11
C ASN A 295 9.09 9.57 10.53
N GLY A 296 9.53 9.06 9.38
CA GLY A 296 9.07 7.79 8.82
C GLY A 296 8.37 7.91 7.46
N CYS A 297 9.00 8.60 6.50
CA CYS A 297 8.71 8.49 5.06
C CYS A 297 8.89 7.05 4.59
N THR A 298 7.98 6.19 5.00
CA THR A 298 7.85 4.80 4.56
C THR A 298 6.76 4.84 3.52
N GLY A 299 7.15 4.83 2.26
CA GLY A 299 6.30 4.70 1.09
C GLY A 299 7.05 3.88 0.06
N THR A 300 6.35 3.34 -0.92
CA THR A 300 6.99 2.49 -1.92
C THR A 300 7.75 3.36 -2.94
N LYS A 301 9.10 3.41 -2.86
CA LYS A 301 9.98 4.36 -3.59
C LYS A 301 9.59 4.67 -5.06
N PRO A 302 9.26 3.69 -5.92
CA PRO A 302 8.87 3.95 -7.31
C PRO A 302 7.63 4.84 -7.45
N PHE A 303 6.74 4.84 -6.45
CA PHE A 303 5.48 5.57 -6.44
C PHE A 303 5.55 6.85 -5.63
N MET A 304 6.49 7.00 -4.69
CA MET A 304 6.61 8.22 -3.89
C MET A 304 6.86 9.47 -4.74
N ALA A 305 6.20 10.58 -4.42
CA ALA A 305 6.51 11.89 -5.00
C ALA A 305 8.01 12.23 -4.85
N HIS A 306 8.59 12.89 -5.85
CA HIS A 306 10.03 13.18 -5.83
C HIS A 306 10.42 14.05 -4.61
N ASP A 307 9.56 14.99 -4.24
CA ASP A 307 9.64 15.83 -3.04
C ASP A 307 9.81 15.06 -1.72
N LEU A 308 9.36 13.81 -1.66
CA LEU A 308 9.45 12.96 -0.47
C LEU A 308 10.69 12.07 -0.45
N LEU A 309 11.47 12.08 -1.54
CA LEU A 309 12.71 11.33 -1.70
C LEU A 309 13.96 12.20 -1.46
N SER A 310 13.78 13.51 -1.25
CA SER A 310 14.86 14.43 -0.88
C SER A 310 15.26 14.28 0.59
N THR A 311 16.49 14.69 0.93
CA THR A 311 16.99 14.73 2.30
C THR A 311 16.27 15.76 3.17
N ASP A 312 15.73 16.80 2.54
CA ASP A 312 14.89 17.79 3.18
C ASP A 312 13.52 17.14 3.33
N GLN A 313 13.22 16.65 4.53
CA GLN A 313 11.99 15.90 4.78
C GLN A 313 10.78 16.82 4.65
N LYS A 314 10.24 16.91 3.43
CA LYS A 314 9.03 17.68 3.15
C LYS A 314 7.82 17.00 3.78
N ARG A 315 6.87 17.81 4.21
CA ARG A 315 5.60 17.30 4.73
C ARG A 315 4.82 16.59 3.63
N HIS A 316 4.14 15.51 3.99
CA HIS A 316 3.25 14.82 3.06
C HIS A 316 2.02 15.69 2.78
N MET A 317 1.73 15.92 1.50
CA MET A 317 0.59 16.71 1.02
C MET A 317 -0.34 15.81 0.19
N PRO A 318 -1.62 16.19 0.00
CA PRO A 318 -2.56 15.44 -0.85
C PRO A 318 -2.04 15.24 -2.27
N ARG A 319 -1.37 16.27 -2.83
CA ARG A 319 -0.69 16.19 -4.12
C ARG A 319 0.28 15.01 -4.20
N HIS A 320 0.97 14.65 -3.11
CA HIS A 320 1.94 13.56 -3.15
C HIS A 320 1.27 12.20 -3.34
N ASP A 321 0.08 12.00 -2.76
CA ASP A 321 -0.72 10.80 -3.00
C ASP A 321 -1.27 10.81 -4.45
N MET A 322 -1.71 11.97 -4.96
CA MET A 322 -2.13 12.12 -6.35
C MET A 322 -0.98 11.88 -7.35
N GLU A 323 0.24 12.33 -7.03
CA GLU A 323 1.46 11.99 -7.80
C GLU A 323 1.73 10.49 -7.76
N SER A 324 1.51 9.85 -6.61
CA SER A 324 1.66 8.40 -6.46
C SER A 324 0.64 7.64 -7.33
N LEU A 325 -0.60 8.14 -7.44
CA LEU A 325 -1.61 7.63 -8.37
C LEU A 325 -1.15 7.80 -9.85
N PHE A 326 -0.57 8.95 -10.20
CA PHE A 326 0.02 9.16 -11.51
C PHE A 326 1.16 8.18 -11.81
N TYR A 327 2.09 7.97 -10.87
CA TYR A 327 3.19 7.02 -11.04
C TYR A 327 2.70 5.58 -11.11
N ALA A 328 1.64 5.22 -10.37
CA ALA A 328 1.00 3.91 -10.49
C ALA A 328 0.46 3.66 -11.89
N MET A 329 -0.29 4.63 -12.46
CA MET A 329 -0.73 4.55 -13.86
C MET A 329 0.46 4.48 -14.81
N LEU A 330 1.47 5.35 -14.64
CA LEU A 330 2.64 5.40 -15.51
C LEU A 330 3.39 4.06 -15.56
N ILE A 331 3.66 3.47 -14.39
CA ILE A 331 4.32 2.18 -14.25
C ILE A 331 3.46 1.08 -14.88
N LEU A 332 2.15 1.04 -14.61
CA LEU A 332 1.27 0.04 -15.21
C LEU A 332 1.34 0.08 -16.73
N ILE A 333 1.17 1.26 -17.32
CA ILE A 333 1.03 1.36 -18.78
C ILE A 333 2.35 1.25 -19.54
N CYS A 334 3.49 1.47 -18.90
CA CYS A 334 4.81 1.41 -19.54
C CYS A 334 5.52 0.08 -19.27
N CYS A 335 5.38 -0.47 -18.05
CA CYS A 335 6.13 -1.63 -17.59
C CYS A 335 5.37 -2.95 -17.73
N TYR A 336 4.09 -2.93 -18.12
CA TYR A 336 3.27 -4.13 -18.31
C TYR A 336 2.68 -4.20 -19.71
N GLN A 337 2.83 -5.34 -20.39
CA GLN A 337 2.21 -5.57 -21.69
C GLN A 337 0.68 -5.63 -21.59
N ARG A 338 0.21 -6.16 -20.47
CA ARG A 338 -1.17 -6.23 -19.98
C ARG A 338 -1.12 -6.43 -18.46
N PRO A 339 -2.22 -6.20 -17.73
CA PRO A 339 -2.26 -6.43 -16.29
C PRO A 339 -1.69 -7.81 -15.90
N GLY A 340 -0.83 -7.83 -14.88
CA GLY A 340 -0.12 -9.03 -14.40
C GLY A 340 1.03 -9.54 -15.28
N LEU A 341 1.27 -8.98 -16.47
CA LEU A 341 2.35 -9.40 -17.36
C LEU A 341 3.34 -8.26 -17.65
N MET A 342 4.48 -8.28 -16.98
CA MET A 342 5.56 -7.30 -17.18
C MET A 342 6.19 -7.39 -18.57
N VAL A 343 6.73 -6.26 -19.04
CA VAL A 343 7.54 -6.21 -20.26
C VAL A 343 8.90 -6.89 -20.03
N PRO A 344 9.48 -7.52 -21.07
CA PRO A 344 10.86 -8.01 -21.00
C PRO A 344 11.87 -6.88 -20.79
N GLU A 345 13.07 -7.23 -20.32
CA GLU A 345 14.18 -6.29 -20.16
C GLU A 345 14.65 -5.70 -21.52
N PRO A 346 15.07 -4.41 -21.56
CA PRO A 346 15.15 -3.48 -20.44
C PRO A 346 13.79 -2.89 -20.05
N MET A 347 13.42 -3.02 -18.78
CA MET A 347 12.14 -2.52 -18.26
C MET A 347 12.18 -0.98 -18.08
N PRO A 348 11.17 -0.22 -18.55
CA PRO A 348 11.10 1.22 -18.34
C PRO A 348 11.12 1.59 -16.85
N PHE A 349 11.86 2.64 -16.47
CA PHE A 349 11.96 3.09 -15.07
C PHE A 349 12.59 2.09 -14.09
N LEU A 350 13.33 1.08 -14.56
CA LEU A 350 13.99 0.09 -13.69
C LEU A 350 14.85 0.73 -12.56
N ASN A 351 15.45 1.89 -12.82
CA ASN A 351 16.23 2.64 -11.83
C ASN A 351 15.37 3.20 -10.68
N TRP A 352 14.06 3.41 -10.87
CA TRP A 352 13.15 3.83 -9.80
C TRP A 352 12.90 2.71 -8.78
N PHE A 353 13.03 1.45 -9.20
CA PHE A 353 12.85 0.28 -8.34
C PHE A 353 14.13 -0.06 -7.57
N ASN A 354 15.27 -0.04 -8.26
CA ASN A 354 16.52 -0.58 -7.72
C ASN A 354 17.44 0.51 -7.16
N GLY A 355 17.17 1.78 -7.45
CA GLY A 355 17.97 2.91 -6.98
C GLY A 355 17.82 3.19 -5.49
N THR A 356 18.82 3.84 -4.92
CA THR A 356 18.74 4.53 -3.62
C THR A 356 17.73 5.68 -3.69
N GLU A 357 17.23 6.16 -2.54
CA GLU A 357 16.25 7.28 -2.50
C GLU A 357 16.73 8.49 -3.29
N ARG A 358 18.01 8.85 -3.16
CA ARG A 358 18.64 9.94 -3.93
C ARG A 358 18.68 9.66 -5.44
N GLU A 359 19.04 8.45 -5.87
CA GLU A 359 19.05 8.11 -7.29
C GLU A 359 17.64 8.13 -7.89
N VAL A 360 16.63 7.69 -7.14
CA VAL A 360 15.23 7.74 -7.58
C VAL A 360 14.73 9.18 -7.61
N HIS A 361 15.05 9.99 -6.60
CA HIS A 361 14.80 11.43 -6.57
C HIS A 361 15.32 12.11 -7.85
N ASP A 362 16.61 11.94 -8.14
CA ASP A 362 17.26 12.60 -9.28
C ASP A 362 16.68 12.12 -10.61
N ALA A 363 16.37 10.82 -10.73
CA ALA A 363 15.73 10.26 -11.93
C ALA A 363 14.30 10.76 -12.13
N LYS A 364 13.52 10.93 -11.06
CA LYS A 364 12.17 11.50 -11.13
C LYS A 364 12.20 12.98 -11.45
N LEU A 365 13.13 13.73 -10.86
CA LEU A 365 13.34 15.12 -11.19
C LEU A 365 13.70 15.27 -12.68
N ASP A 366 14.65 14.50 -13.20
CA ASP A 366 14.99 14.51 -14.64
C ASP A 366 13.78 14.20 -15.52
N PHE A 367 12.98 13.20 -15.14
CA PHE A 367 11.74 12.83 -15.83
C PHE A 367 10.71 13.96 -15.85
N ILE A 368 10.46 14.61 -14.70
CA ILE A 368 9.51 15.72 -14.58
C ILE A 368 9.95 16.89 -15.45
N LEU A 369 11.26 17.15 -15.57
CA LEU A 369 11.80 18.35 -16.23
C LEU A 369 12.12 18.21 -17.70
N ARG A 370 12.27 16.98 -18.19
CA ARG A 370 12.61 16.75 -19.58
C ARG A 370 11.51 15.95 -20.27
N PRO A 371 10.99 16.44 -21.40
CA PRO A 371 9.98 15.71 -22.15
C PRO A 371 10.55 14.36 -22.58
N ILE A 372 9.83 13.29 -22.25
CA ILE A 372 10.19 11.94 -22.62
C ILE A 372 9.09 11.30 -23.46
N ASN A 373 9.50 10.56 -24.48
CA ASN A 373 8.58 9.70 -25.22
C ASN A 373 8.26 8.46 -24.38
N LEU A 374 7.02 8.38 -23.88
CA LEU A 374 6.59 7.28 -23.04
C LEU A 374 6.34 5.99 -23.85
N PRO A 375 6.94 4.85 -23.47
CA PRO A 375 6.75 3.57 -24.12
C PRO A 375 5.43 2.91 -23.67
N VAL A 376 4.31 3.61 -23.86
CA VAL A 376 2.97 3.10 -23.50
C VAL A 376 2.65 1.86 -24.31
N GLN A 377 2.38 0.76 -23.60
CA GLN A 377 2.14 -0.55 -24.18
C GLN A 377 0.80 -0.59 -24.94
N PRO A 378 0.65 -1.41 -25.99
CA PRO A 378 -0.52 -1.39 -26.87
C PRO A 378 -1.86 -1.59 -26.14
N HIS A 379 -1.89 -2.49 -25.15
CA HIS A 379 -3.07 -2.76 -24.34
C HIS A 379 -3.60 -1.51 -23.62
N PHE A 380 -2.71 -0.60 -23.24
CA PHE A 380 -3.01 0.60 -22.48
C PHE A 380 -3.04 1.88 -23.35
N CYS A 381 -3.14 1.75 -24.68
CA CYS A 381 -3.06 2.91 -25.57
C CYS A 381 -4.10 4.01 -25.28
N GLY A 382 -5.26 3.65 -24.71
CA GLY A 382 -6.30 4.61 -24.28
C GLY A 382 -5.85 5.58 -23.19
N PHE A 383 -4.88 5.21 -22.35
CA PHE A 383 -4.36 6.05 -21.26
C PHE A 383 -3.40 7.14 -21.74
N ARG A 384 -3.00 7.14 -23.02
CA ARG A 384 -2.06 8.15 -23.56
C ARG A 384 -2.55 9.58 -23.36
N ALA A 385 -3.86 9.82 -23.50
CA ALA A 385 -4.44 11.13 -23.30
C ALA A 385 -4.28 11.59 -21.85
N TRP A 386 -4.68 10.75 -20.88
CA TRP A 386 -4.56 11.05 -19.45
C TRP A 386 -3.12 11.33 -19.04
N ILE A 387 -2.21 10.40 -19.32
CA ILE A 387 -0.82 10.52 -18.87
C ILE A 387 -0.11 11.72 -19.49
N ARG A 388 -0.41 12.06 -20.76
CA ARG A 388 0.18 13.24 -21.39
C ARG A 388 -0.26 14.53 -20.68
N GLU A 389 -1.55 14.69 -20.40
CA GLU A 389 -2.06 15.88 -19.72
C GLU A 389 -1.54 15.95 -18.28
N LEU A 390 -1.65 14.87 -17.51
CA LEU A 390 -1.14 14.79 -16.13
C LEU A 390 0.36 15.09 -16.05
N TYR A 391 1.15 14.52 -16.97
CA TYR A 391 2.58 14.81 -17.07
C TYR A 391 2.82 16.30 -17.36
N SER A 392 2.06 16.89 -18.28
CA SER A 392 2.22 18.31 -18.62
C SER A 392 1.94 19.23 -17.42
N TRP A 393 0.97 18.87 -16.58
CA TRP A 393 0.60 19.63 -15.39
C TRP A 393 1.67 19.51 -14.30
N LEU A 394 2.17 18.29 -14.06
CA LEU A 394 3.31 18.07 -13.16
C LEU A 394 4.55 18.82 -13.63
N HIS A 395 4.87 18.74 -14.92
CA HIS A 395 6.01 19.44 -15.51
C HIS A 395 5.92 20.95 -15.30
N ARG A 396 4.81 21.59 -15.70
CA ARG A 396 4.61 23.04 -15.57
C ARG A 396 4.65 23.47 -14.11
N GLY A 397 3.88 22.78 -13.27
CA GLY A 397 3.81 23.07 -11.85
C GLY A 397 5.17 23.01 -11.14
N HIS A 398 5.95 21.97 -11.39
CA HIS A 398 7.31 21.85 -10.84
C HIS A 398 8.31 22.81 -11.47
N ALA A 399 8.14 23.18 -12.75
CA ALA A 399 8.96 24.18 -13.42
C ALA A 399 8.76 25.58 -12.83
N GLU A 400 7.51 25.98 -12.61
CA GLU A 400 7.14 27.25 -11.97
C GLU A 400 7.60 27.31 -10.52
N GLY A 401 7.37 26.24 -9.74
CA GLY A 401 7.76 26.19 -8.33
C GLY A 401 9.27 26.39 -8.12
N ARG A 402 10.11 25.82 -9.00
CA ARG A 402 11.57 26.05 -8.92
C ARG A 402 11.98 27.46 -9.31
N GLN A 403 11.34 28.07 -10.31
CA GLN A 403 11.62 29.48 -10.64
C GLN A 403 11.31 30.39 -9.45
N HIS A 404 10.24 30.08 -8.71
CA HIS A 404 9.89 30.82 -7.49
C HIS A 404 10.91 30.61 -6.36
N ASP A 405 11.34 29.37 -6.10
CA ASP A 405 12.38 29.10 -5.08
C ASP A 405 13.72 29.77 -5.44
N ASP A 406 14.16 29.71 -6.70
CA ASP A 406 15.39 30.36 -7.18
C ASP A 406 15.35 31.89 -6.96
N LEU A 407 14.18 32.52 -7.19
CA LEU A 407 13.98 33.97 -6.98
C LEU A 407 13.98 34.35 -5.49
N CYS A 408 13.44 33.50 -4.62
CA CYS A 408 13.47 33.70 -3.17
C CYS A 408 14.89 33.58 -2.61
N GLU A 409 15.67 32.56 -3.02
CA GLU A 409 17.06 32.39 -2.57
C GLU A 409 17.96 33.54 -3.03
N CYS A 410 17.72 34.12 -4.22
CA CYS A 410 18.46 35.27 -4.71
C CYS A 410 18.18 36.57 -3.93
N ARG A 411 16.99 36.71 -3.31
CA ARG A 411 16.62 37.88 -2.50
C ARG A 411 17.26 37.85 -1.10
N ASP A 412 17.34 36.68 -0.47
CA ASP A 412 17.95 36.52 0.85
C ASP A 412 19.50 36.61 0.81
N GLY A 413 20.10 36.57 -0.38
CA GLY A 413 21.55 36.67 -0.59
C GLY A 413 22.11 38.10 -0.72
N VAL A 414 21.26 39.13 -0.67
CA VAL A 414 21.67 40.54 -0.82
C VAL A 414 21.40 41.31 0.49
N ASP A 415 22.13 40.97 1.55
CA ASP A 415 22.31 41.89 2.68
C ASP A 415 23.48 41.45 3.59
N THR A 416 24.70 41.80 3.20
CA THR A 416 25.78 42.22 4.11
C THR A 416 26.89 42.83 3.27
N ASN A 417 26.86 44.15 3.05
CA ASN A 417 28.05 45.00 2.85
C ASN A 417 27.58 46.46 2.77
N VAL A 418 27.18 47.01 3.92
CA VAL A 418 27.19 48.48 4.09
C VAL A 418 28.52 48.82 4.74
N ASP A 419 29.50 49.13 3.90
CA ASP A 419 30.72 49.80 4.29
C ASP A 419 30.58 51.31 4.01
N GLN A 420 31.00 52.08 5.02
CA GLN A 420 31.50 53.47 5.00
C GLN A 420 30.53 54.65 5.12
N ASP A 421 30.60 55.27 6.30
CA ASP A 421 30.91 56.69 6.53
C ASP A 421 30.97 57.60 5.29
N THR A 422 30.17 58.67 5.26
CA THR A 422 30.63 60.07 5.11
C THR A 422 29.48 61.07 5.25
N GLU A 423 29.84 62.24 5.77
CA GLU A 423 28.99 63.36 6.19
C GLU A 423 28.40 64.18 5.01
N ASP A 424 27.33 64.90 5.38
CA ASP A 424 26.89 66.23 4.91
C ASP A 424 26.12 66.45 3.58
N SER A 425 24.95 67.08 3.78
CA SER A 425 24.42 68.29 3.14
C SER A 425 23.14 68.15 2.31
N ASP A 426 22.19 69.03 2.69
CA ASP A 426 20.88 69.28 2.09
C ASP A 426 20.94 69.54 0.57
N ASN A 427 20.00 68.95 -0.18
CA ASN A 427 19.22 69.74 -1.13
C ASN A 427 17.94 69.02 -1.60
N SER A 428 16.86 69.80 -1.60
CA SER A 428 15.56 69.51 -2.18
C SER A 428 15.62 69.31 -3.70
N SER A 429 14.86 68.35 -4.24
CA SER A 429 14.00 68.55 -5.42
C SER A 429 13.17 67.32 -5.73
N ASP A 430 11.91 67.59 -6.01
CA ASP A 430 10.85 66.73 -6.53
C ASP A 430 11.32 65.69 -7.56
N THR A 431 10.97 64.42 -7.32
CA THR A 431 10.78 63.41 -8.37
C THR A 431 9.62 62.50 -7.98
N GLU A 432 8.49 62.76 -8.64
CA GLU A 432 7.46 61.84 -9.12
C GLU A 432 7.21 60.57 -8.30
N ASP A 433 6.01 60.51 -7.72
CA ASP A 433 5.32 59.30 -7.28
C ASP A 433 5.37 58.23 -8.39
N VAL A 434 6.34 57.33 -8.32
CA VAL A 434 6.20 56.01 -8.92
C VAL A 434 5.37 55.24 -7.91
N ASP A 435 4.09 55.05 -8.24
CA ASP A 435 3.30 53.96 -7.67
C ASP A 435 4.05 52.65 -7.98
N ASP A 436 5.02 52.31 -7.13
CA ASP A 436 5.47 50.94 -6.96
C ASP A 436 4.25 50.18 -6.45
N MET A 437 3.44 49.70 -7.38
CA MET A 437 2.58 48.55 -7.13
C MET A 437 3.53 47.45 -6.67
N GLU A 438 3.68 47.31 -5.35
CA GLU A 438 4.16 46.10 -4.73
C GLU A 438 3.35 44.96 -5.37
N GLU A 439 3.95 44.28 -6.37
CA GLU A 439 3.45 42.99 -6.83
C GLU A 439 3.41 42.14 -5.57
N GLU A 440 2.20 41.99 -4.99
CA GLU A 440 1.96 41.10 -3.87
C GLU A 440 2.62 39.77 -4.25
N ASN A 441 3.72 39.45 -3.57
CA ASN A 441 4.50 38.27 -3.85
C ASN A 441 3.69 37.07 -3.33
N VAL A 442 2.69 36.65 -4.11
CA VAL A 442 1.80 35.56 -3.75
C VAL A 442 2.65 34.30 -3.68
N PRO A 443 2.78 33.66 -2.50
CA PRO A 443 3.66 32.51 -2.34
C PRO A 443 3.19 31.36 -3.24
N PHE A 444 4.14 30.68 -3.88
CA PHE A 444 3.83 29.53 -4.72
C PHE A 444 3.06 28.44 -3.94
N ASN A 445 1.90 28.04 -4.45
CA ASN A 445 1.06 27.03 -3.82
C ASN A 445 1.55 25.61 -4.12
N TRP A 446 2.43 25.07 -3.26
CA TRP A 446 2.95 23.70 -3.36
C TRP A 446 1.90 22.59 -3.17
N TYR A 447 0.72 22.89 -2.61
CA TYR A 447 -0.34 21.87 -2.42
C TYR A 447 -1.00 21.47 -3.72
N THR A 448 -1.00 22.35 -4.72
CA THR A 448 -1.67 22.14 -6.01
C THR A 448 -0.76 22.42 -7.20
N LEU A 449 0.52 22.72 -6.95
CA LEU A 449 1.45 23.29 -7.92
C LEU A 449 0.83 24.50 -8.64
N ASN A 450 0.42 25.49 -7.84
CA ASN A 450 -0.24 26.70 -8.32
C ASN A 450 -1.52 26.42 -9.15
N GLY A 451 -2.29 25.41 -8.72
CA GLY A 451 -3.53 24.99 -9.36
C GLY A 451 -3.37 24.08 -10.57
N GLU A 452 -2.14 23.80 -11.04
CA GLU A 452 -1.93 22.93 -12.21
C GLU A 452 -2.29 21.47 -11.92
N PHE A 453 -2.02 21.00 -10.70
CA PHE A 453 -2.20 19.62 -10.27
C PHE A 453 -3.16 19.54 -9.08
N SER A 454 -4.46 19.65 -9.36
CA SER A 454 -5.56 19.66 -8.39
C SER A 454 -6.57 18.54 -8.63
N TYR A 455 -7.34 18.18 -7.59
CA TYR A 455 -8.41 17.18 -7.71
C TYR A 455 -9.42 17.55 -8.79
N GLU A 456 -9.80 18.83 -8.88
CA GLU A 456 -10.77 19.32 -9.87
C GLU A 456 -10.30 19.02 -11.30
N ARG A 457 -9.05 19.37 -11.62
CA ARG A 457 -8.47 19.13 -12.95
C ARG A 457 -8.33 17.64 -13.24
N MET A 458 -7.83 16.87 -12.29
CA MET A 458 -7.68 15.42 -12.45
C MET A 458 -9.03 14.74 -12.62
N LYS A 459 -10.06 15.10 -11.84
CA LYS A 459 -11.41 14.54 -11.96
C LYS A 459 -12.04 14.90 -13.29
N PHE A 460 -11.89 16.15 -13.74
CA PHE A 460 -12.37 16.57 -15.05
C PHE A 460 -11.74 15.72 -16.17
N LEU A 461 -10.41 15.56 -16.17
CA LEU A 461 -9.71 14.74 -17.16
C LEU A 461 -10.10 13.27 -17.09
N MET A 462 -10.16 12.71 -15.88
CA MET A 462 -10.38 11.28 -15.66
C MET A 462 -11.86 10.87 -15.73
N SER A 463 -12.80 11.81 -15.71
CA SER A 463 -14.22 11.53 -15.92
C SER A 463 -14.54 11.01 -17.33
N PHE A 464 -13.61 11.08 -18.28
CA PHE A 464 -13.76 10.52 -19.63
C PHE A 464 -12.58 9.62 -20.00
N PHE A 465 -12.89 8.41 -20.47
CA PHE A 465 -11.92 7.48 -21.04
C PHE A 465 -12.30 7.12 -22.48
N GLN A 466 -11.42 7.43 -23.44
CA GLN A 466 -11.67 7.22 -24.87
C GLN A 466 -13.01 7.82 -25.35
N ALA A 467 -13.28 9.07 -24.94
CA ALA A 467 -14.51 9.81 -25.24
C ALA A 467 -15.82 9.19 -24.68
N ARG A 468 -15.71 8.28 -23.71
CA ARG A 468 -16.84 7.74 -22.95
C ARG A 468 -16.72 8.19 -21.50
N GLU A 469 -17.83 8.65 -20.94
CA GLU A 469 -17.91 9.01 -19.54
C GLU A 469 -17.64 7.79 -18.65
N LEU A 470 -16.91 8.00 -17.56
CA LEU A 470 -16.72 7.08 -16.45
C LEU A 470 -17.67 7.46 -15.32
N GLU A 471 -17.95 6.52 -14.42
CA GLU A 471 -18.88 6.75 -13.33
C GLU A 471 -18.26 7.65 -12.28
N THR A 472 -18.86 8.83 -12.08
CA THR A 472 -18.63 9.65 -10.91
C THR A 472 -19.40 9.07 -9.73
N ARG A 473 -18.71 8.88 -8.61
CA ARG A 473 -19.24 8.37 -7.35
C ARG A 473 -19.58 9.58 -6.48
N SER A 474 -20.81 9.62 -5.96
CA SER A 474 -21.36 10.75 -5.21
C SER A 474 -22.51 10.32 -4.31
#